data_AF-A0A157ZI79-F1
#
_entry.id   AF-A0A157ZI79-F1
#
_cell.length_a   1.000
_cell.length_b   1.000
_cell.length_c   1.000
_cell.angle_alpha   90.00
_cell.angle_beta   90.00
_cell.angle_gamma   90.00
#
_symmetry.space_group_name_H-M   'P 1'
#
loop_
_entity.id
_entity.type
_entity.pdbx_description
1 polymer ?
#
loop_
_entity_poly.entity_id
_entity_poly.type
_entity_poly.pdbx_seq_one_letter_code
_entity_poly.pdbx_strand_id
1 'polypeptide(L)' 'MRQTVLIIGAGQAGARAAEALRSYGFEGRIVLVGDERHAPYERPPLFKDVLVAQDDDDCFKGWVHAAVLIII' A
#
# COMPACT_ATOMS: atom_id res chain seq x y z
N MET A 1 -23.80 -3.51 13.35
CA MET A 1 -23.29 -4.16 12.12
C MET A 1 -21.88 -3.65 11.87
N ARG A 2 -20.87 -4.51 11.71
CA ARG A 2 -19.51 -4.05 11.35
C ARG A 2 -19.47 -3.73 9.86
N GLN A 3 -19.30 -2.46 9.51
CA GLN A 3 -19.15 -2.02 8.12
C GLN A 3 -17.85 -2.57 7.52
N THR A 4 -17.88 -2.94 6.25
CA THR A 4 -16.70 -3.43 5.51
C THR A 4 -16.52 -2.59 4.26
N VAL A 5 -15.30 -2.12 4.02
CA VAL A 5 -14.90 -1.40 2.82
C VAL A 5 -13.92 -2.28 2.03
N LEU A 6 -14.25 -2.52 0.77
CA LEU A 6 -13.40 -3.23 -0.20
C LEU A 6 -12.79 -2.20 -1.16
N ILE A 7 -11.47 -2.20 -1.27
CA ILE A 7 -10.70 -1.35 -2.17
C ILE A 7 -10.02 -2.26 -3.19
N ILE A 8 -10.35 -2.07 -4.47
CA ILE A 8 -9.75 -2.81 -5.58
C ILE A 8 -8.66 -1.93 -6.20
N GLY A 9 -7.41 -2.39 -6.11
CA GLY A 9 -6.21 -1.69 -6.56
C GLY A 9 -5.28 -1.32 -5.41
N ALA A 10 -4.34 -2.20 -5.08
CA ALA A 10 -3.30 -2.00 -4.05
C ALA A 10 -2.13 -1.09 -4.50
N GLY A 11 -2.40 -0.14 -5.40
CA GLY A 11 -1.44 0.89 -5.77
C GLY A 11 -1.49 2.08 -4.81
N GLN A 12 -0.88 3.19 -5.22
CA GLN A 12 -0.81 4.43 -4.44
C GLN A 12 -2.18 4.95 -3.98
N ALA A 13 -3.15 5.03 -4.89
CA ALA A 13 -4.47 5.52 -4.55
C ALA A 13 -5.18 4.63 -3.50
N GLY A 14 -5.07 3.31 -3.64
CA GLY A 14 -5.71 2.37 -2.71
C GLY A 14 -5.06 2.35 -1.32
N ALA A 15 -3.72 2.41 -1.28
CA ALA A 15 -2.97 2.51 -0.03
C ALA A 15 -3.34 3.79 0.74
N ARG A 16 -3.31 4.95 0.06
CA ARG A 16 -3.68 6.24 0.66
C ARG A 16 -5.14 6.28 1.10
N ALA A 17 -6.06 5.66 0.35
CA ALA A 17 -7.46 5.55 0.75
C ALA A 17 -7.63 4.71 2.03
N ALA A 18 -6.94 3.57 2.14
CA ALA A 18 -6.96 2.73 3.33
C ALA A 18 -6.39 3.46 4.56
N GLU A 19 -5.26 4.17 4.39
CA GLU A 19 -4.65 4.99 5.44
C GLU A 19 -5.56 6.14 5.88
N ALA A 20 -6.19 6.83 4.93
CA ALA A 20 -7.14 7.90 5.22
C ALA A 20 -8.33 7.37 6.02
N LEU A 21 -8.93 6.24 5.61
CA LEU A 21 -10.04 5.62 6.33
C LEU A 21 -9.67 5.37 7.81
N ARG A 22 -8.47 4.82 8.08
CA ARG A 22 -8.02 4.62 9.46
C ARG A 22 -7.77 5.94 10.19
N SER A 23 -7.13 6.91 9.54
CA SER A 23 -6.83 8.22 10.12
C SER A 23 -8.09 9.02 10.48
N TYR A 24 -9.17 8.85 9.71
CA TYR A 24 -10.47 9.47 9.97
C TYR A 24 -11.38 8.65 10.91
N GLY A 25 -10.85 7.61 11.58
CA GLY A 25 -11.57 6.87 12.61
C GLY A 25 -12.51 5.78 12.09
N PHE A 26 -12.31 5.27 10.87
CA PHE A 26 -13.06 4.10 10.41
C PHE A 26 -12.61 2.85 11.16
N GLU A 27 -13.49 2.32 12.02
CA GLU A 27 -13.25 1.11 12.81
C GLU A 27 -13.74 -0.18 12.13
N GLY A 28 -14.38 -0.04 10.96
CA GLY A 28 -14.82 -1.19 10.18
C GLY A 28 -13.65 -2.00 9.61
N ARG A 29 -14.00 -3.09 8.92
CA ARG A 29 -13.03 -3.92 8.21
C ARG A 29 -12.64 -3.24 6.91
N ILE A 30 -11.34 -3.07 6.65
CA ILE A 30 -10.82 -2.59 5.38
C ILE A 30 -10.16 -3.77 4.68
N VAL A 31 -10.53 -4.01 3.43
CA VAL A 31 -9.99 -5.05 2.57
C VAL A 31 -9.36 -4.36 1.37
N LEU A 32 -8.05 -4.49 1.20
CA LEU A 32 -7.31 -3.95 0.06
C LEU A 32 -6.85 -5.12 -0.82
N VAL A 33 -7.32 -5.15 -2.06
CA VAL A 33 -7.00 -6.19 -3.04
C VAL A 33 -6.09 -5.61 -4.11
N GLY A 34 -5.00 -6.31 -4.39
CA GLY A 34 -4.08 -6.00 -5.48
C GLY A 34 -3.65 -7.28 -6.20
N ASP A 35 -3.35 -7.15 -7.48
CA ASP A 35 -2.83 -8.23 -8.32
C ASP A 35 -1.32 -8.46 -8.11
N GLU A 36 -0.63 -7.49 -7.50
CA GLU A 36 0.78 -7.59 -7.19
C GLU A 36 1.01 -8.32 -5.85
N ARG A 37 1.97 -9.25 -5.83
CA ARG A 37 2.35 -10.01 -4.62
C ARG A 37 3.09 -9.17 -3.57
N HIS A 38 3.47 -7.95 -3.92
CA HIS A 38 4.20 -7.04 -3.05
C HIS A 38 3.24 -6.16 -2.27
N ALA A 39 3.65 -5.74 -1.07
CA ALA A 39 2.92 -4.73 -0.32
C ALA A 39 2.82 -3.43 -1.14
N PRO A 40 1.76 -2.61 -0.95
CA PRO A 40 1.61 -1.36 -1.68
C PRO A 40 2.86 -0.48 -1.53
N TYR A 41 3.42 -0.03 -2.65
CA TYR A 41 4.61 0.81 -2.66
C TYR A 41 4.43 2.03 -3.57
N GLU A 42 5.25 3.06 -3.38
CA GLU A 42 5.30 4.23 -4.27
C GLU A 42 6.02 3.89 -5.58
N ARG A 43 5.34 4.08 -6.71
CA ARG A 43 5.92 3.87 -8.05
C ARG A 43 6.88 4.97 -8.53
N PRO A 44 6.69 6.27 -8.19
CA PRO A 44 7.62 7.33 -8.60
C PRO A 44 9.10 7.07 -8.36
N PRO A 45 9.55 6.49 -7.21
CA PRO A 45 10.96 6.21 -6.98
C PRO A 45 11.52 5.06 -7.86
N LEU A 46 10.66 4.20 -8.45
CA LEU A 46 11.10 3.04 -9.23
C LEU A 46 11.99 3.40 -10.43
N PHE A 47 11.75 4.55 -11.06
CA PHE A 47 12.49 4.98 -12.25
C PHE A 47 13.59 6.01 -11.94
N LYS A 48 13.88 6.22 -10.66
CA LYS A 48 14.86 7.21 -10.20
C LYS A 48 15.74 6.57 -9.12
N ASP A 49 15.36 6.75 -7.87
CA ASP A 49 16.17 6.44 -6.70
C ASP A 49 16.41 4.92 -6.60
N VAL A 50 15.42 4.11 -6.96
CA VAL A 50 15.54 2.64 -7.02
C VAL A 50 16.51 2.18 -8.12
N LEU A 51 16.58 2.90 -9.25
CA LEU A 51 17.44 2.52 -10.36
C LEU A 51 18.92 2.87 -10.12
N VAL A 52 19.18 3.80 -9.19
CA VAL A 52 20.51 4.31 -8.85
C VAL A 52 20.99 3.78 -7.50
N ALA A 53 20.11 3.13 -6.72
CA ALA A 53 20.45 2.48 -5.47
C ALA A 53 21.51 1.39 -5.67
N GLN A 54 22.57 1.43 -4.87
CA GLN A 54 23.68 0.46 -4.92
C GLN A 54 23.49 -0.72 -3.96
N ASP A 55 22.58 -0.60 -2.99
CA ASP A 55 22.21 -1.63 -2.02
C ASP A 55 20.69 -1.82 -1.97
N ASP A 56 20.25 -3.07 -1.84
CA ASP A 56 18.83 -3.46 -1.80
C ASP A 56 18.08 -2.86 -0.60
N ASP A 57 18.78 -2.60 0.51
CA ASP A 57 18.19 -2.05 1.74
C ASP A 57 17.82 -0.57 1.62
N ASP A 58 18.48 0.18 0.73
CA ASP A 58 18.17 1.60 0.45
C ASP A 58 17.03 1.74 -0.56
N CYS A 59 16.75 0.69 -1.33
CA CYS A 59 15.73 0.66 -2.38
C CYS A 59 14.29 0.73 -1.83
N PHE A 60 14.03 0.12 -0.66
CA PHE A 60 12.67 -0.08 -0.15
C PHE A 60 12.34 0.68 1.15
N LYS A 61 13.34 1.31 1.78
CA LYS A 61 13.15 2.03 3.05
C LYS A 61 12.38 3.33 2.85
N GLY A 62 11.10 3.33 3.22
CA GLY A 62 10.25 4.53 3.29
C GLY A 62 9.14 4.61 2.25
N TRP A 63 9.13 3.73 1.25
CA TRP A 63 8.16 3.75 0.16
C TRP A 63 7.17 2.59 0.17
N VAL A 64 7.35 1.63 1.08
CA VAL A 64 6.47 0.47 1.26
C VAL A 64 5.50 0.75 2.39
N HIS A 65 4.21 0.76 2.10
CA HIS A 65 3.16 0.92 3.10
C HIS A 65 2.95 -0.41 3.84
N ALA A 66 2.82 -0.34 5.17
CA ALA A 66 2.58 -1.52 6.00
C ALA A 66 1.32 -2.26 5.53
N ALA A 67 1.50 -3.52 5.16
CA ALA A 67 0.52 -4.33 4.44
C ALA A 67 -0.77 -4.56 5.26
N VAL A 68 -1.90 -4.06 4.76
CA VAL A 68 -3.22 -4.60 5.11
C VAL A 68 -3.53 -5.68 4.08
N LEU A 69 -3.12 -6.90 4.42
CA LEU A 69 -3.14 -8.08 3.58
C LEU A 69 -4.58 -8.59 3.35
N ILE A 70 -5.09 -8.54 2.12
CA ILE A 70 -5.93 -9.61 1.54
C ILE A 70 -5.54 -9.77 0.05
N ILE A 71 -4.69 -10.75 -0.20
CA ILE A 71 -4.33 -11.25 -1.54
C ILE A 71 -5.45 -12.20 -1.97
N ILE A 72 -6.00 -12.00 -3.18
CA ILE A 72 -6.73 -13.03 -3.93
C ILE A 72 -6.09 -13.11 -5.31
#